data_AF-A0AAT9M4N1-F1
#
_entry.id   AF-A0AAT9M4N1-F1
#
_cell.length_a   1.000
_cell.length_b   1.000
_cell.length_c   1.000
_cell.angle_alpha   90.00
_cell.angle_beta   90.00
_cell.angle_gamma   90.00
#
_symmetry.space_group_name_H-M   'P 1'
#
loop_
_entity.id
_entity.type
_entity.pdbx_description
1 polymer ?
#
loop_
_entity_poly.entity_id
_entity_poly.type
_entity_poly.pdbx_seq_one_letter_code
_entity_poly.pdbx_strand_id
1 'polypeptide(L)' 'MAMEPTPNAMTNAWNDSLARYRRHAAEVLTTHQCMDTSCAVCGQQWPCKAACAAEFVLELRDMQ' A
#
# COMPACT_ATOMS: atom_id res chain seq x y z
N MET A 1 -31.33 13.52 10.55
CA MET A 1 -30.82 14.19 9.34
C MET A 1 -29.35 13.84 9.23
N ALA A 2 -28.94 13.06 8.22
CA ALA A 2 -27.53 12.74 8.01
C ALA A 2 -26.87 13.97 7.38
N MET A 3 -25.91 14.59 8.07
CA MET A 3 -25.07 15.63 7.47
C MET A 3 -24.19 14.96 6.42
N GLU A 4 -24.32 15.38 5.16
CA GLU A 4 -23.45 14.91 4.09
C GLU A 4 -22.01 15.36 4.40
N PRO A 5 -21.02 14.46 4.27
CA PRO A 5 -19.63 14.80 4.53
C PRO A 5 -19.19 15.92 3.58
N THR A 6 -18.63 16.99 4.13
CA THR A 6 -18.10 18.09 3.33
C THR A 6 -16.93 17.60 2.46
N PRO A 7 -16.72 18.15 1.25
CA PRO A 7 -15.66 17.72 0.34
C PRO A 7 -14.26 17.66 0.99
N ASN A 8 -13.95 18.63 1.86
CA ASN A 8 -12.69 18.66 2.60
C ASN A 8 -12.53 17.50 3.58
N ALA A 9 -13.62 17.05 4.22
CA ALA A 9 -13.59 15.90 5.11
C ALA A 9 -13.29 14.61 4.34
N MET A 10 -13.81 14.48 3.11
CA MET A 10 -13.54 13.33 2.25
C MET A 10 -12.08 13.32 1.76
N THR A 11 -11.54 14.47 1.34
CA THR A 11 -10.12 14.59 0.95
C THR A 11 -9.18 14.27 2.11
N ASN A 12 -9.47 14.75 3.31
CA ASN A 12 -8.66 14.45 4.50
C ASN A 12 -8.73 12.95 4.84
N ALA A 13 -9.92 12.35 4.81
CA ALA A 13 -10.08 10.91 5.05
C ALA A 13 -9.35 10.05 4.00
N TRP A 14 -9.32 10.49 2.74
CA TRP A 14 -8.53 9.85 1.69
C TRP A 14 -7.03 9.95 1.97
N ASN A 15 -6.53 11.14 2.28
CA ASN A 15 -5.11 11.36 2.57
C ASN A 15 -4.64 10.54 3.78
N ASP A 16 -5.45 10.47 4.84
CA ASP A 16 -5.15 9.65 6.01
C ASP A 16 -5.11 8.15 5.66
N SER A 17 -6.04 7.70 4.83
CA SER A 17 -6.09 6.30 4.37
C SER A 17 -4.89 5.96 3.50
N LEU A 18 -4.54 6.84 2.56
CA LEU A 18 -3.36 6.70 1.71
C LEU A 18 -2.07 6.68 2.53
N ALA A 19 -1.95 7.52 3.56
CA ALA A 19 -0.80 7.52 4.46
C ALA A 19 -0.70 6.19 5.26
N ARG A 20 -1.83 5.61 5.69
CA ARG A 20 -1.85 4.28 6.32
C ARG A 20 -1.43 3.19 5.34
N TYR A 21 -1.96 3.18 4.12
CA TYR A 21 -1.59 2.18 3.11
C TYR A 21 -0.12 2.26 2.72
N ARG A 22 0.45 3.46 2.62
CA ARG A 22 1.89 3.65 2.34
C ARG A 22 2.78 3.10 3.45
N ARG A 23 2.43 3.34 4.71
CA ARG A 23 3.17 2.73 5.84
C ARG A 23 3.12 1.21 5.77
N HIS A 24 1.93 0.66 5.52
CA HIS A 24 1.77 -0.78 5.41
C HIS A 24 2.52 -1.37 4.20
N ALA A 25 2.53 -0.68 3.06
CA ALA A 25 3.30 -1.08 1.89
C ALA A 25 4.81 -1.14 2.19
N ALA A 26 5.34 -0.14 2.89
CA ALA A 26 6.74 -0.14 3.32
C ALA A 26 7.04 -1.34 4.24
N GLU A 27 6.17 -1.62 5.22
CA GLU A 27 6.29 -2.80 6.09
C GLU A 27 6.28 -4.11 5.29
N VAL A 28 5.38 -4.24 4.31
CA VAL A 28 5.31 -5.41 3.42
C VAL A 28 6.60 -5.59 2.65
N LEU A 29 7.19 -4.54 2.07
CA LEU A 29 8.45 -4.65 1.33
C LEU A 29 9.66 -4.95 2.23
N THR A 30 9.64 -4.48 3.48
CA THR A 30 10.68 -4.89 4.44
C THR A 30 10.56 -6.35 4.88
N THR A 31 9.35 -6.91 4.86
CA THR A 31 9.06 -8.27 5.35
C THR A 31 9.15 -9.31 4.23
N HIS A 32 8.52 -9.03 3.10
CA HIS A 32 8.55 -9.88 1.90
C HIS A 32 9.83 -9.59 1.13
N GLN A 33 10.86 -10.40 1.34
CA GLN A 33 12.13 -10.29 0.63
C GLN A 33 12.33 -11.45 -0.35
N CYS A 34 13.16 -11.21 -1.37
CA CYS A 34 13.58 -12.26 -2.30
C CYS A 34 14.58 -13.20 -1.63
N MET A 35 14.31 -14.50 -1.68
CA MET A 35 15.23 -15.58 -1.33
C MET A 35 15.34 -16.52 -2.52
N ASP A 36 16.53 -16.55 -3.12
CA ASP A 36 16.85 -17.18 -4.40
C ASP A 36 15.95 -16.70 -5.57
N THR A 37 14.77 -17.30 -5.72
CA THR A 37 13.77 -17.00 -6.76
C THR A 37 12.34 -16.89 -6.22
N SER A 38 12.17 -16.95 -4.90
CA SER A 38 10.87 -16.97 -4.23
C SER A 38 10.83 -15.96 -3.08
N CYS A 39 9.63 -15.62 -2.61
CA CYS A 39 9.46 -14.80 -1.43
C CYS A 39 9.70 -15.63 -0.17
N ALA A 40 10.58 -15.15 0.73
CA ALA A 40 10.89 -15.82 1.99
C ALA A 40 9.68 -16.02 2.93
N VAL A 41 8.64 -15.19 2.80
CA VAL A 41 7.49 -15.19 3.70
C VAL A 41 6.36 -16.09 3.20
N CYS A 42 6.03 -16.00 1.91
CA CYS A 42 4.87 -16.68 1.35
C CYS A 42 5.20 -17.78 0.34
N GLY A 43 6.49 -18.00 0.02
CA GLY A 43 6.95 -19.05 -0.90
C GLY A 43 6.56 -18.88 -2.37
N GLN A 44 5.82 -17.81 -2.71
CA GLN A 44 5.47 -17.50 -4.10
C GLN A 44 6.72 -17.11 -4.89
N GLN A 45 6.70 -17.31 -6.21
CA GLN A 45 7.76 -16.78 -7.08
C GLN A 45 7.91 -15.27 -6.88
N TRP A 46 9.15 -14.80 -6.82
CA TRP A 46 9.45 -13.39 -6.65
C TRP A 46 9.31 -12.61 -7.97
N PRO A 47 8.72 -11.40 -7.98
CA PRO A 47 8.05 -10.75 -6.85
C PRO A 47 6.69 -11.39 -6.55
N CYS A 48 6.41 -11.58 -5.26
CA CYS A 48 5.13 -12.11 -4.81
C CYS A 48 4.02 -11.07 -4.93
N LYS A 49 2.76 -11.50 -4.88
CA LYS A 49 1.59 -10.60 -5.01
C LYS A 49 1.59 -9.47 -3.98
N ALA A 50 2.02 -9.75 -2.75
CA ALA A 50 2.09 -8.76 -1.68
C ALA A 50 3.14 -7.68 -1.98
N ALA A 51 4.34 -8.09 -2.44
CA ALA A 51 5.39 -7.17 -2.84
C ALA A 51 4.95 -6.30 -4.03
N CYS A 52 4.35 -6.89 -5.07
CA CYS A 52 3.83 -6.13 -6.22
C CYS A 52 2.76 -5.10 -5.80
N ALA A 53 1.83 -5.48 -4.94
CA ALA A 53 0.79 -4.57 -4.45
C ALA A 53 1.38 -3.43 -3.61
N ALA A 54 2.40 -3.71 -2.80
CA ALA A 54 3.07 -2.71 -1.98
C ALA A 54 3.83 -1.68 -2.83
N GLU A 55 4.60 -2.13 -3.84
CA GLU A 55 5.25 -1.23 -4.80
C GLU A 55 4.23 -0.32 -5.48
N PHE A 56 3.12 -0.88 -5.99
CA PHE A 56 2.06 -0.11 -6.64
C PHE A 56 1.48 0.99 -5.74
N VAL A 57 1.25 0.70 -4.45
CA VAL A 57 0.74 1.71 -3.49
C VAL A 57 1.74 2.86 -3.28
N LEU A 58 3.05 2.57 -3.33
CA LEU A 58 4.08 3.59 -3.19
C LEU A 58 4.20 4.46 -4.45
N GLU A 59 3.97 3.89 -5.64
CA GLU A 59 3.94 4.60 -6.93
C GLU A 59 2.75 5.58 -7.08
N LEU A 60 1.66 5.39 -6.33
CA LEU A 60 0.52 6.33 -6.31
C LEU A 60 0.89 7.78 -5.87
N ARG A 61 2.16 8.03 -5.53
CA ARG A 61 2.72 9.36 -5.25
C ARG A 61 2.84 10.25 -6.48
N ASP A 62 3.12 9.68 -7.65
CA ASP A 62 3.53 10.47 -8.82
C ASP A 62 2.37 10.82 -9.77
N MET A 63 1.14 10.40 -9.44
CA MET A 63 -0.07 10.66 -10.24
C MET A 63 -0.98 11.75 -9.67
N GLN A 64 -0.55 12.52 -8.66
CA GLN A 64 -1.27 13.66 -8.10
C GLN A 64 -0.58 14.97 -8.44
#